data_AF-A0A1T5K2B3-F1
#
_entry.id   AF-A0A1T5K2B3-F1
#
_cell.length_a   1.000
_cell.length_b   1.000
_cell.length_c   1.000
_cell.angle_alpha   90.00
_cell.angle_beta   90.00
_cell.angle_gamma   90.00
#
_symmetry.space_group_name_H-M   'P 1'
#
loop_
_entity.id
_entity.type
_entity.pdbx_description
1 polymer ?
#
loop_
_entity_poly.entity_id
_entity_poly.type
_entity_poly.pdbx_seq_one_letter_code
_entity_poly.pdbx_strand_id
1 'polypeptide(L)'
;MTSRSQKAPALTDQVAQVASSRTLFLLLAEFGSGQIPVERCCHHFGLQAEEAKRAAGRQQLPVPAFRLGSQKSPWLVSAEDLASFIDCRAREAREDWQRLRDAS
;
A
#
# COMPACT_ATOMS: atom_id res chain seq x y z
N MET A 1 15.31 21.69 35.41
CA MET A 1 14.07 20.89 35.37
C MET A 1 13.59 20.85 33.92
N THR A 2 14.12 19.91 33.15
CA THR A 2 13.96 19.81 31.70
C THR A 2 12.77 18.90 31.38
N SER A 3 11.61 19.47 31.08
CA SER A 3 10.51 18.70 30.51
C SER A 3 10.73 18.57 29.01
N ARG A 4 11.27 17.42 28.61
CA ARG A 4 11.48 17.01 27.22
C ARG A 4 10.11 16.69 26.62
N SER A 5 9.53 17.69 25.96
CA SER A 5 8.34 17.52 25.11
C SER A 5 8.66 16.48 24.03
N GLN A 6 8.00 15.33 24.08
CA GLN A 6 8.14 14.28 23.08
C GLN A 6 7.52 14.79 21.77
N LYS A 7 8.38 15.04 20.79
CA LYS A 7 8.00 15.43 19.42
C LYS A 7 7.42 14.19 18.74
N ALA A 8 6.16 14.28 18.31
CA ALA A 8 5.52 13.26 17.49
C ALA A 8 6.41 12.94 16.26
N PRO A 9 6.57 11.66 15.86
CA PRO A 9 7.36 11.33 14.69
C PRO A 9 6.71 11.96 13.46
N ALA A 10 7.49 12.71 12.69
CA ALA A 10 7.04 13.36 11.47
C ALA A 10 6.73 12.29 10.41
N LEU A 11 5.73 12.57 9.57
CA LEU A 11 5.30 11.77 8.41
C LEU A 11 6.47 11.32 7.50
N THR A 12 7.64 11.94 7.63
CA THR A 12 8.88 11.71 6.90
C THR A 12 9.59 10.39 7.24
N ASP A 13 9.41 9.81 8.42
CA ASP A 13 10.08 8.55 8.78
C ASP A 13 9.49 7.32 8.07
N GLN A 14 8.22 7.41 7.63
CA GLN A 14 7.55 6.28 6.98
C GLN A 14 8.09 6.01 5.56
N VAL A 15 8.44 7.05 4.81
CA VAL A 15 8.98 6.91 3.44
C VAL A 15 10.39 6.29 3.41
N ALA A 16 11.18 6.43 4.49
CA ALA A 16 12.53 5.87 4.55
C ALA A 16 12.54 4.34 4.70
N GLN A 17 11.49 3.76 5.30
CA GLN A 17 11.44 2.32 5.57
C GLN A 17 10.95 1.52 4.36
N VAL A 18 10.17 2.14 3.46
CA VAL A 18 9.61 1.48 2.26
C VAL A 18 10.70 1.12 1.23
N ALA A 19 11.77 1.89 1.14
CA ALA A 19 12.93 1.59 0.29
C ALA A 19 13.65 0.26 0.63
N SER A 20 13.35 -0.34 1.79
CA SER A 20 13.92 -1.61 2.26
C SER A 20 12.90 -2.76 2.41
N SER A 21 11.64 -2.56 2.00
CA SER A 21 10.61 -3.61 2.13
C SER A 21 10.82 -4.73 1.10
N ARG A 22 10.92 -5.98 1.59
CA ARG A 22 10.97 -7.19 0.75
C ARG A 22 9.76 -7.26 -0.20
N THR A 23 8.60 -6.80 0.26
CA THR A 23 7.37 -6.78 -0.53
C THR A 23 7.47 -5.82 -1.70
N LEU A 24 8.06 -4.63 -1.50
CA LEU A 24 8.33 -3.69 -2.60
C LEU A 24 9.20 -4.34 -3.67
N PHE A 25 10.28 -5.01 -3.29
CA PHE A 25 11.16 -5.68 -4.24
C PHE A 25 10.42 -6.76 -5.06
N LEU A 26 9.55 -7.54 -4.43
CA LEU A 26 8.74 -8.56 -5.12
C LEU A 26 7.75 -7.92 -6.11
N LEU A 27 7.08 -6.83 -5.72
CA LEU A 27 6.17 -6.10 -6.61
C LEU A 27 6.91 -5.49 -7.80
N LEU A 28 8.10 -4.92 -7.58
CA LEU A 28 8.94 -4.40 -8.66
C LEU A 28 9.37 -5.50 -9.64
N ALA A 29 9.73 -6.68 -9.13
CA ALA A 29 10.08 -7.84 -9.96
C ALA A 29 8.88 -8.38 -10.75
N GLU A 30 7.69 -8.40 -10.15
CA GLU A 30 6.45 -8.88 -10.77
C GLU A 30 5.92 -7.92 -11.85
N PHE A 31 5.85 -6.63 -11.53
CA PHE A 31 5.21 -5.65 -12.40
C PHE A 31 6.19 -4.93 -13.35
N GLY A 32 7.49 -4.96 -13.03
CA GLY A 32 8.56 -4.32 -13.81
C GLY A 32 8.57 -2.79 -13.72
N SER A 33 7.76 -2.19 -12.84
CA SER A 33 7.58 -0.75 -12.72
C SER A 33 7.18 -0.36 -11.30
N GLY A 34 7.67 0.79 -10.83
CA GLY A 34 7.23 1.41 -9.57
C GLY A 34 5.85 2.06 -9.64
N GLN A 35 5.29 2.20 -10.85
CA GLN A 35 3.93 2.70 -11.07
C GLN A 35 3.11 1.59 -11.70
N ILE A 36 2.20 1.02 -10.90
CA ILE A 36 1.49 -0.19 -11.26
C ILE A 36 0.07 0.19 -11.71
N PRO A 37 -0.37 -0.22 -12.91
CA PRO A 37 -1.76 -0.02 -13.32
C PRO A 37 -2.72 -0.74 -12.37
N VAL A 38 -3.76 -0.03 -11.92
CA VAL A 38 -4.81 -0.55 -11.02
C VAL A 38 -5.44 -1.84 -11.57
N GLU A 39 -5.57 -1.93 -12.89
CA GLU A 39 -6.14 -3.11 -13.56
C GLU A 39 -5.31 -4.38 -13.37
N ARG A 40 -3.99 -4.23 -13.14
CA ARG A 40 -3.07 -5.36 -12.94
C ARG A 40 -2.97 -5.79 -11.46
N CYS A 41 -3.17 -4.85 -10.53
CA CYS A 41 -3.06 -5.10 -9.08
C CYS A 41 -4.42 -5.17 -8.35
N CYS A 42 -5.55 -5.13 -9.08
CA CYS A 42 -6.90 -5.09 -8.50
C CYS A 42 -7.22 -6.28 -7.57
N HIS A 43 -6.58 -7.42 -7.81
CA HIS A 43 -6.75 -8.63 -7.01
C HIS A 43 -6.31 -8.45 -5.55
N HIS A 44 -5.32 -7.57 -5.27
CA HIS A 44 -4.92 -7.26 -3.90
C HIS A 44 -5.99 -6.49 -3.11
N PHE A 45 -6.91 -5.82 -3.80
CA PHE A 45 -8.02 -5.09 -3.20
C PHE A 45 -9.31 -5.91 -3.13
N GLY A 46 -9.31 -7.14 -3.68
CA GLY A 46 -10.52 -7.95 -3.78
C GLY A 46 -11.55 -7.41 -4.77
N LEU A 47 -11.12 -6.64 -5.78
CA LEU A 47 -11.99 -6.00 -6.77
C LEU A 47 -11.72 -6.56 -8.17
N GLN A 48 -12.74 -6.53 -9.02
CA GLN A 48 -12.56 -6.72 -10.46
C GLN A 48 -11.93 -5.49 -11.11
N ALA A 49 -11.26 -5.67 -12.26
CA ALA A 49 -10.52 -4.59 -12.92
C ALA A 49 -11.39 -3.33 -13.17
N GLU A 50 -12.63 -3.50 -13.65
CA GLU A 50 -13.55 -2.39 -13.90
C GLU A 50 -14.02 -1.68 -12.63
N GLU A 51 -14.26 -2.44 -11.56
CA GLU A 51 -14.63 -1.89 -10.25
C GLU A 51 -13.47 -1.11 -9.65
N ALA A 52 -12.26 -1.66 -9.75
CA ALA A 52 -11.05 -1.01 -9.27
C ALA A 52 -10.76 0.31 -9.99
N LYS A 53 -10.97 0.38 -11.31
CA LYS A 53 -10.88 1.65 -12.07
C LYS A 53 -11.89 2.68 -11.60
N ARG A 54 -13.15 2.27 -11.38
CA ARG A 54 -14.21 3.17 -10.88
C ARG A 54 -13.91 3.64 -9.46
N ALA A 55 -13.45 2.74 -8.59
CA ALA A 55 -13.02 3.07 -7.23
C ALA A 55 -11.82 4.02 -7.22
N ALA A 56 -10.83 3.80 -8.09
CA ALA A 56 -9.68 4.70 -8.25
C ALA A 56 -10.12 6.12 -8.61
N GLY A 57 -11.02 6.25 -9.58
CA GLY A 57 -11.58 7.56 -9.98
C GLY A 57 -12.39 8.26 -8.92
N ARG A 58 -12.91 7.52 -7.92
CA ARG A 58 -13.61 8.05 -6.76
C ARG A 58 -12.73 8.15 -5.51
N GLN A 59 -11.44 7.83 -5.62
CA GLN A 59 -10.50 7.74 -4.49
C GLN A 59 -11.00 6.81 -3.36
N GLN A 60 -11.63 5.70 -3.74
CA GLN A 60 -12.21 4.70 -2.82
C GLN A 60 -11.32 3.45 -2.67
N LEU A 61 -10.13 3.45 -3.28
CA LEU A 61 -9.15 2.39 -3.06
C LEU A 61 -8.49 2.54 -1.69
N PRO A 62 -8.02 1.44 -1.08
CA PRO A 62 -7.30 1.49 0.19
C PRO A 62 -5.91 2.12 0.08
N VAL A 63 -5.44 2.38 -1.14
CA VAL A 63 -4.18 3.07 -1.43
C VAL A 63 -4.42 4.26 -2.37
N PRO A 64 -3.56 5.30 -2.34
CA PRO A 64 -3.65 6.42 -3.27
C PRO A 64 -3.52 5.97 -4.72
N ALA A 65 -4.44 6.44 -5.57
CA ALA A 65 -4.40 6.22 -7.01
C ALA A 65 -4.28 7.54 -7.75
N PHE A 66 -3.48 7.57 -8.81
CA PHE A 66 -3.18 8.75 -9.61
C PHE A 66 -3.09 8.44 -11.10
N ARG A 67 -2.98 9.48 -11.92
CA ARG A 67 -2.79 9.41 -13.38
C ARG A 67 -1.77 10.44 -13.79
N LEU A 68 -0.94 10.10 -14.77
CA LEU A 68 0.11 10.99 -15.29
C LEU A 68 -0.26 11.70 -16.61
N GLY A 69 -1.47 11.46 -17.13
CA GLY A 69 -1.88 12.00 -18.43
C GLY A 69 -3.35 12.35 -18.49
N SER A 70 -3.94 12.20 -19.67
CA SER A 70 -5.32 12.59 -19.95
C SER A 70 -6.36 11.65 -19.36
N GLN A 71 -7.64 11.94 -19.62
CA GLN A 71 -8.77 11.06 -19.32
C GLN A 71 -8.72 9.67 -19.99
N LYS A 72 -7.75 9.38 -20.87
CA LYS A 72 -7.51 8.04 -21.43
C LYS A 72 -6.37 7.27 -20.75
N SER A 73 -5.58 7.90 -19.88
CA SER A 73 -4.45 7.24 -19.20
C SER A 73 -4.95 6.24 -18.15
N PRO A 74 -4.27 5.10 -17.94
CA PRO A 74 -4.67 4.17 -16.88
C PRO A 74 -4.57 4.82 -15.50
N TRP A 75 -5.37 4.34 -14.55
CA TRP A 75 -5.16 4.61 -13.14
C TRP A 75 -3.94 3.83 -12.65
N LEU A 76 -3.07 4.50 -11.91
CA LEU A 76 -1.81 3.98 -11.39
C LEU A 76 -1.83 4.03 -9.86
N VAL A 77 -1.14 3.09 -9.23
CA VAL A 77 -0.78 3.12 -7.81
C VAL A 77 0.73 3.03 -7.70
N SER A 78 1.30 3.62 -6.63
CA SER A 78 2.71 3.44 -6.34
C SER A 78 2.96 2.03 -5.81
N ALA A 79 4.04 1.39 -6.28
CA ALA A 79 4.48 0.12 -5.74
C ALA A 79 4.82 0.23 -4.24
N GLU A 80 5.27 1.39 -3.78
CA GLU A 80 5.57 1.68 -2.38
C GLU A 80 4.31 1.66 -1.50
N ASP A 81 3.25 2.33 -1.95
CA ASP A 81 1.97 2.35 -1.24
C ASP A 81 1.32 0.97 -1.23
N LEU A 82 1.39 0.26 -2.35
CA LEU A 82 0.88 -1.11 -2.46
C LEU A 82 1.66 -2.08 -1.54
N ALA A 83 2.99 -1.96 -1.49
CA ALA A 83 3.82 -2.76 -0.60
C ALA A 83 3.46 -2.51 0.87
N SER A 84 3.32 -1.23 1.24
CA SER A 84 2.96 -0.82 2.59
C SER A 84 1.59 -1.37 3.00
N PHE A 85 0.62 -1.33 2.09
CA PHE A 85 -0.70 -1.92 2.29
C PHE A 85 -0.61 -3.43 2.53
N ILE A 86 0.09 -4.18 1.67
CA ILE A 86 0.26 -5.63 1.80
C ILE A 86 0.96 -5.98 3.12
N ASP A 87 2.03 -5.27 3.46
CA ASP A 87 2.79 -5.51 4.70
C ASP A 87 1.93 -5.26 5.95
N CYS A 88 1.11 -4.20 5.94
CA CYS A 88 0.17 -3.92 7.03
C CYS A 88 -0.85 -5.05 7.19
N ARG A 89 -1.50 -5.48 6.10
CA ARG A 89 -2.48 -6.57 6.12
C ARG A 89 -1.86 -7.90 6.56
N ALA A 90 -0.64 -8.19 6.12
CA ALA A 90 0.08 -9.38 6.52
C ALA A 90 0.49 -9.34 7.99
N ARG A 91 0.84 -8.17 8.53
CA ARG A 91 1.13 -8.00 9.96
C ARG A 91 -0.13 -8.20 10.81
N GLU A 92 -1.24 -7.55 10.46
CA GLU A 92 -2.54 -7.73 11.14
C GLU A 92 -2.91 -9.21 11.22
N ALA A 93 -2.88 -9.92 10.09
CA ALA A 93 -3.19 -11.35 10.05
C ALA A 93 -2.26 -12.21 10.93
N ARG A 94 -0.96 -11.87 11.01
CA ARG A 94 0.00 -12.56 11.88
C ARG A 94 -0.30 -12.33 13.35
N GLU A 95 -0.61 -11.10 13.74
CA GLU A 95 -0.96 -10.77 15.12
C GLU A 95 -2.26 -11.48 15.54
N ASP A 96 -3.28 -11.47 14.68
CA ASP A 96 -4.54 -12.15 14.95
C ASP A 96 -4.35 -13.67 15.08
N TRP A 97 -3.53 -14.27 14.21
CA TRP A 97 -3.18 -15.68 14.32
C TRP A 97 -2.45 -16.01 15.63
N GLN A 98 -1.50 -15.18 16.06
CA GLN A 98 -0.80 -15.36 17.33
C GLN A 98 -1.76 -15.24 18.52
N ARG A 99 -2.62 -14.23 18.54
CA ARG A 99 -3.61 -14.03 19.61
C ARG A 99 -4.53 -15.25 19.77
N LEU A 100 -5.04 -15.79 18.67
CA LEU A 100 -5.93 -16.96 18.71
C LEU A 100 -5.20 -18.23 19.14
N ARG A 101 -3.94 -18.40 18.71
CA ARG A 101 -3.13 -19.56 19.08
C ARG A 101 -2.75 -19.54 20.55
N ASP A 102 -2.36 -18.39 21.08
CA ASP A 102 -1.89 -18.26 22.46
C ASP A 102 -3.05 -18.20 23.47
N ALA A 103 -4.28 -17.95 23.00
CA ALA A 103 -5.52 -18.05 23.79
C ALA A 103 -6.14 -19.47 23.82
N SER A 104 -5.57 -20.41 23.07
CA SER A 104 -5.95 -21.83 23.03
C SER A 104 -5.00 -22.67 23.85
#